data_AF-A0A8X6LDS0-F1
#
_entry.id   AF-A0A8X6LDS0-F1
#
_cell.length_a   1.000
_cell.length_b   1.000
_cell.length_c   1.000
_cell.angle_alpha   90.00
_cell.angle_beta   90.00
_cell.angle_gamma   90.00
#
_symmetry.space_group_name_H-M   'P 1'
#
loop_
_entity.id
_entity.type
_entity.pdbx_description
1 polymer ?
#
loop_
_entity_poly.entity_id
_entity_poly.type
_entity_poly.pdbx_seq_one_letter_code
_entity_poly.pdbx_strand_id
1 'polypeptide(L)'
;MKNQVLSLNILYEGMKMLRFVMIIILLFVSGASLQHLEASPFPEDSQYSMNINMPDVRPTVPDAYLCTARKLDPHEAYIVKYDPDISVKTAHHMLLFGCKDIINQNHLYPTYWDCAHGDLCSRMTIMMANA
;
A
#
# COMPACT_ATOMS: atom_id res chain seq x y z
N MET A 1 -3.36 58.53 32.68
CA MET A 1 -3.61 57.20 33.29
C MET A 1 -4.23 56.17 32.33
N LYS A 2 -4.90 56.54 31.23
CA LYS A 2 -5.48 55.57 30.27
C LYS A 2 -4.45 54.80 29.42
N ASN A 3 -3.30 55.41 29.08
CA ASN A 3 -2.29 54.77 28.22
C ASN A 3 -1.49 53.63 28.88
N GLN A 4 -1.31 53.66 30.21
CA GLN A 4 -0.57 52.64 30.96
C GLN A 4 -1.39 51.35 31.15
N VAL A 5 -2.72 51.46 31.27
CA VAL A 5 -3.63 50.30 31.36
C VAL A 5 -3.81 49.63 30.00
N LEU A 6 -3.82 50.42 28.91
CA LEU A 6 -3.85 49.88 27.55
C LEU A 6 -2.60 49.04 27.24
N SER A 7 -1.41 49.51 27.64
CA SER A 7 -0.15 48.79 27.39
C SER A 7 -0.06 47.47 28.16
N LEU A 8 -0.53 47.44 29.42
CA LEU A 8 -0.58 46.20 30.22
C LEU A 8 -1.55 45.17 29.66
N ASN A 9 -2.74 45.59 29.20
CA ASN A 9 -3.71 44.68 28.58
C ASN A 9 -3.21 44.12 27.24
N ILE A 10 -2.51 44.92 26.43
CA ILE A 10 -1.90 44.47 25.17
C ILE A 10 -0.77 43.45 25.43
N LEU A 11 0.08 43.70 26.44
CA LEU A 11 1.12 42.76 26.87
C LEU A 11 0.51 41.44 27.39
N TYR A 12 -0.55 41.52 28.18
CA TYR A 12 -1.25 40.36 28.76
C TYR A 12 -1.95 39.51 27.69
N GLU A 13 -2.65 40.14 26.74
CA GLU A 13 -3.29 39.43 25.63
C GLU A 13 -2.25 38.87 24.64
N GLY A 14 -1.12 39.56 24.43
CA GLY A 14 0.02 39.04 23.65
C GLY A 14 0.66 37.80 24.28
N MET A 15 0.85 37.79 25.61
CA MET A 15 1.38 36.64 26.33
C MET A 15 0.42 35.44 26.35
N LYS A 16 -0.89 35.68 26.41
CA LYS A 16 -1.91 34.63 26.24
C LYS A 16 -1.85 34.02 24.84
N MET A 17 -1.79 34.86 23.80
CA MET A 17 -1.66 34.39 22.42
C MET A 17 -0.40 33.55 22.22
N LEU A 18 0.74 33.98 22.76
CA LEU A 18 1.98 33.21 22.69
C LEU A 18 1.87 31.86 23.40
N ARG A 19 1.18 31.79 24.55
CA ARG A 19 0.93 30.52 25.26
C ARG A 19 0.01 29.58 24.48
N PHE A 20 -1.05 30.10 23.86
CA PHE A 20 -1.94 29.30 23.02
C PHE A 20 -1.21 28.72 21.80
N VAL A 21 -0.38 29.53 21.14
CA VAL A 21 0.45 29.08 20.02
C VAL A 21 1.42 27.98 20.44
N MET A 22 2.07 28.12 21.60
CA MET A 22 2.97 27.07 22.12
C MET A 22 2.23 25.77 22.48
N ILE A 23 1.01 25.84 23.04
CA ILE A 23 0.19 24.65 23.32
C ILE A 23 -0.21 23.94 22.02
N ILE A 24 -0.60 24.69 20.98
CA ILE A 24 -0.94 24.13 19.68
C ILE A 24 0.27 23.43 19.05
N ILE A 25 1.46 24.05 19.08
CA ILE A 25 2.70 23.45 18.57
C ILE A 25 3.02 22.15 19.32
N LEU A 26 2.89 22.11 20.65
CA LEU A 26 3.13 20.90 21.45
C LEU A 26 2.16 19.77 21.09
N LEU A 27 0.88 20.09 20.85
CA LEU A 27 -0.12 19.10 20.42
C LEU A 27 0.20 18.52 19.04
N PHE A 28 0.66 19.36 18.10
CA PHE A 28 1.10 18.90 16.78
C PHE A 28 2.37 18.03 16.84
N VAL A 29 3.31 18.32 17.74
CA VAL A 29 4.53 17.52 17.93
C VAL A 29 4.22 16.13 18.52
N SER A 30 3.24 16.03 19.43
CA SER A 30 2.76 14.73 19.94
C SER A 30 1.89 13.94 18.96
N GLY A 31 1.41 14.59 17.89
CA GLY A 31 0.63 13.97 16.82
C GLY A 31 1.46 13.26 15.76
N ALA A 32 2.80 13.31 15.84
CA ALA A 32 3.67 12.46 15.03
C ALA A 32 3.43 11.01 15.45
N SER A 33 2.60 10.33 14.66
CA SER A 33 2.17 8.96 14.85
C SER A 33 3.33 8.06 15.29
N LEU A 34 3.11 7.28 16.35
CA LEU A 34 3.80 6.00 16.51
C LEU A 34 3.56 5.25 15.20
N GLN A 35 4.53 5.25 14.29
CA GLN A 35 4.63 4.19 13.32
C GLN A 35 4.91 2.95 14.17
N HIS A 36 3.88 2.15 14.40
CA HIS A 36 4.02 0.80 14.91
C HIS A 36 4.99 0.09 13.95
N LEU A 37 6.27 0.02 14.32
CA LEU A 37 7.20 -0.92 13.71
C LEU A 37 6.74 -2.29 14.21
N GLU A 38 5.77 -2.88 13.52
CA GLU A 38 5.54 -4.32 13.62
C GLU A 38 6.80 -5.00 13.10
N ALA A 39 7.75 -5.23 14.01
CA ALA A 39 8.90 -6.05 13.72
C ALA A 39 8.38 -7.45 13.39
N SER A 40 8.68 -7.92 12.18
CA SER A 40 8.39 -9.28 11.75
C SER A 40 9.08 -10.26 12.71
N PRO A 41 8.39 -11.31 13.21
CA PRO A 41 9.00 -12.30 14.10
C PRO A 41 10.06 -13.18 13.41
N PHE A 42 10.27 -13.01 12.10
CA PHE A 42 11.23 -13.79 11.31
C PHE A 42 12.56 -13.03 11.11
N PRO A 43 13.70 -13.74 11.04
CA PRO A 43 14.99 -13.15 10.69
C PRO A 43 14.93 -12.37 9.37
N GLU A 44 15.58 -11.21 9.29
CA GLU A 44 15.56 -10.35 8.09
C GLU A 44 16.16 -11.05 6.86
N ASP A 45 17.21 -11.86 7.06
CA ASP A 45 17.89 -12.63 6.02
C ASP A 45 17.04 -13.78 5.44
N SER A 46 15.93 -14.14 6.09
CA SER A 46 14.98 -15.16 5.64
C SER A 46 13.76 -14.58 4.90
N GLN A 47 13.67 -13.26 4.76
CA GLN A 47 12.54 -12.58 4.15
C GLN A 47 12.91 -12.05 2.77
N TYR A 48 12.00 -12.23 1.81
CA TYR A 48 12.09 -11.58 0.52
C TYR A 48 10.72 -11.04 0.11
N SER A 49 10.72 -10.03 -0.77
CA SER A 49 9.52 -9.48 -1.37
C SER A 49 9.53 -9.76 -2.87
N MET A 50 8.37 -10.11 -3.44
CA MET A 50 8.20 -10.31 -4.87
C MET A 50 7.17 -9.31 -5.40
N ASN A 51 7.55 -8.57 -6.44
CA ASN A 51 6.63 -7.69 -7.16
C ASN A 51 5.88 -8.48 -8.26
N ILE A 52 4.55 -8.42 -8.21
CA ILE A 52 3.64 -9.08 -9.15
C ILE A 52 2.77 -8.02 -9.85
N ASN A 53 3.40 -6.96 -10.35
CA ASN A 53 2.72 -5.91 -11.11
C ASN A 53 2.53 -6.33 -12.57
N MET A 54 1.49 -5.78 -13.19
CA MET A 54 1.26 -5.93 -14.62
C MET A 54 2.38 -5.24 -15.43
N PRO A 55 2.84 -5.82 -16.55
CA PRO A 55 3.89 -5.24 -17.37
C PRO A 55 3.37 -4.10 -18.25
N ASP A 56 3.42 -2.86 -17.74
CA ASP A 56 3.10 -1.61 -18.47
C ASP A 56 1.82 -1.67 -19.33
N VAL A 57 0.77 -2.29 -18.77
CA VAL A 57 -0.46 -2.58 -19.49
C VAL A 57 -1.43 -1.40 -19.45
N ARG A 58 -2.09 -1.13 -20.59
CA ARG A 58 -3.19 -0.16 -20.69
C ARG A 58 -4.42 -0.85 -21.27
N PRO A 59 -5.43 -1.19 -20.44
CA PRO A 59 -6.69 -1.73 -20.93
C PRO A 59 -7.32 -0.81 -21.97
N THR A 60 -7.80 -1.37 -23.07
CA THR A 60 -8.45 -0.61 -24.16
C THR A 60 -9.97 -0.72 -24.14
N VAL A 61 -10.52 -1.65 -23.38
CA VAL A 61 -11.96 -1.88 -23.22
C VAL A 61 -12.36 -1.87 -21.74
N PRO A 62 -13.58 -1.45 -21.41
CA PRO A 62 -14.13 -1.60 -20.06
C PRO A 62 -14.14 -3.07 -19.63
N ASP A 63 -13.99 -3.30 -18.33
CA ASP A 63 -14.07 -4.62 -17.69
C ASP A 63 -13.11 -5.67 -18.27
N ALA A 64 -11.95 -5.23 -18.78
CA ALA A 64 -10.91 -6.14 -19.26
C ALA A 64 -10.27 -6.92 -18.11
N TYR A 65 -10.20 -8.25 -18.25
CA TYR A 65 -9.48 -9.13 -17.34
C TYR A 65 -8.12 -9.47 -17.94
N LEU A 66 -7.07 -8.85 -17.41
CA LEU A 66 -5.71 -9.04 -17.86
C LEU A 66 -4.90 -9.73 -16.78
N CYS A 67 -4.15 -10.75 -17.16
CA CYS A 67 -3.36 -11.57 -16.25
C CYS A 67 -1.87 -11.52 -16.60
N THR A 68 -1.02 -11.72 -15.60
CA THR A 68 0.42 -12.03 -15.73
C THR A 68 0.77 -13.12 -14.71
N ALA A 69 1.85 -13.86 -14.93
CA ALA A 69 2.30 -14.91 -14.01
C ALA A 69 3.77 -14.73 -13.60
N ARG A 70 4.10 -15.09 -12.37
CA ARG A 70 5.48 -15.12 -11.85
C ARG A 70 5.80 -16.52 -11.38
N LYS A 71 6.99 -17.00 -11.71
CA LYS A 71 7.51 -18.24 -11.15
C LYS A 71 8.11 -17.96 -9.78
N LEU A 72 7.70 -18.74 -8.78
CA LEU A 72 8.28 -18.70 -7.44
C LEU A 72 9.61 -19.44 -7.40
N ASP A 73 10.44 -19.11 -6.42
CA ASP A 73 11.59 -19.90 -6.04
C ASP A 73 11.13 -21.31 -5.59
N PRO A 74 11.86 -22.40 -5.90
CA PRO A 74 11.46 -23.76 -5.54
C PRO A 74 11.45 -24.07 -4.03
N HIS A 75 12.03 -23.21 -3.18
CA HIS A 75 12.05 -23.44 -1.73
C HIS A 75 10.70 -23.10 -1.10
N GLU A 76 10.35 -23.83 -0.04
CA GLU A 76 9.13 -23.57 0.74
C GLU A 76 9.20 -22.19 1.40
N ALA A 77 8.14 -21.41 1.24
CA ALA A 77 8.03 -20.08 1.83
C ALA A 77 6.56 -19.82 2.22
N TYR A 78 6.38 -18.88 3.14
CA TYR A 78 5.08 -18.47 3.65
C TYR A 78 4.79 -17.03 3.25
N ILE A 79 3.60 -16.77 2.72
CA ILE A 79 3.16 -15.39 2.48
C ILE A 79 2.68 -14.81 3.80
N VAL A 80 3.43 -13.84 4.32
CA VAL A 80 3.14 -13.18 5.61
C VAL A 80 2.50 -11.81 5.45
N LYS A 81 2.60 -11.20 4.25
CA LYS A 81 2.07 -9.86 3.97
C LYS A 81 1.74 -9.72 2.49
N TYR A 82 0.64 -9.03 2.20
CA TYR A 82 0.33 -8.47 0.89
C TYR A 82 0.47 -6.95 0.96
N ASP A 83 1.08 -6.34 -0.05
CA ASP A 83 1.19 -4.89 -0.20
C ASP A 83 0.62 -4.49 -1.58
N PRO A 84 -0.70 -4.25 -1.67
CA PRO A 84 -1.35 -4.04 -2.96
C PRO A 84 -1.04 -2.65 -3.51
N ASP A 85 -0.32 -2.61 -4.63
CA ASP A 85 -0.06 -1.41 -5.41
C ASP A 85 -1.17 -1.21 -6.47
N ILE A 86 -2.17 -0.39 -6.14
CA ILE A 86 -3.38 -0.22 -6.96
C ILE A 86 -3.43 1.18 -7.55
N SER A 87 -3.46 1.26 -8.89
CA SER A 87 -4.00 2.45 -9.56
C SER A 87 -5.53 2.43 -9.47
N VAL A 88 -6.07 3.04 -8.40
CA VAL A 88 -7.51 3.09 -8.08
C VAL A 88 -8.39 3.67 -9.19
N LYS A 89 -7.80 4.32 -10.20
CA LYS A 89 -8.52 4.85 -11.37
C LYS A 89 -8.77 3.82 -12.47
N THR A 90 -8.03 2.71 -12.48
CA THR A 90 -8.01 1.76 -13.60
C THR A 90 -8.28 0.33 -13.13
N ALA A 91 -7.78 -0.07 -11.95
CA ALA A 91 -7.96 -1.41 -11.43
C ALA A 91 -9.12 -1.43 -10.41
N HIS A 92 -10.23 -2.07 -10.79
CA HIS A 92 -11.39 -2.28 -9.92
C HIS A 92 -11.23 -3.50 -9.00
N HIS A 93 -10.62 -4.58 -9.51
CA HIS A 93 -10.39 -5.81 -8.76
C HIS A 93 -9.01 -6.36 -9.10
N MET A 94 -8.30 -6.89 -8.09
CA MET A 94 -7.11 -7.71 -8.28
C MET A 94 -7.32 -9.05 -7.58
N LEU A 95 -6.96 -10.10 -8.30
CA LEU A 95 -7.02 -11.46 -7.80
C LEU A 95 -5.61 -12.04 -7.91
N LEU A 96 -5.13 -12.65 -6.84
CA LEU A 96 -3.88 -13.39 -6.84
C LEU A 96 -4.18 -14.87 -6.62
N PHE A 97 -3.65 -15.69 -7.51
CA PHE A 97 -3.80 -17.14 -7.47
C PHE A 97 -2.45 -17.81 -7.28
N GLY A 98 -2.43 -18.85 -6.45
CA GLY A 98 -1.32 -19.80 -6.33
C GLY A 98 -1.59 -20.99 -7.24
N CYS A 99 -0.59 -21.43 -7.99
CA CYS A 99 -0.72 -22.57 -8.89
C CYS A 99 0.53 -23.43 -8.93
N LYS A 100 0.35 -24.73 -9.23
CA LYS A 100 1.48 -25.63 -9.41
C LYS A 100 2.15 -25.41 -10.77
N ASP A 101 1.36 -25.36 -11.83
CA ASP A 101 1.83 -25.24 -13.22
C ASP A 101 0.86 -24.35 -14.01
N ILE A 102 1.42 -23.39 -14.77
CA ILE A 102 0.67 -22.55 -15.71
C ILE A 102 0.44 -23.30 -17.03
N ILE A 103 -0.68 -22.99 -17.70
CA ILE A 103 -1.06 -23.65 -18.96
C ILE A 103 -0.07 -23.32 -20.08
N ASN A 104 0.44 -22.08 -20.10
CA ASN A 104 1.35 -21.59 -21.14
C ASN A 104 2.53 -20.84 -20.53
N GLN A 105 3.76 -21.31 -20.76
CA GLN A 105 4.97 -20.66 -20.23
C GLN A 105 5.20 -19.25 -20.82
N ASN A 106 4.61 -18.95 -21.99
CA ASN A 106 4.68 -17.61 -22.58
C ASN A 106 3.87 -16.56 -21.81
N HIS A 107 3.10 -16.97 -20.80
CA HIS A 107 2.32 -16.09 -19.92
C HIS A 107 3.12 -15.59 -18.70
N LEU A 108 4.37 -16.04 -18.54
CA LEU A 108 5.25 -15.52 -17.50
C LEU A 108 5.63 -14.07 -17.79
N TYR A 109 5.68 -13.25 -16.74
CA TYR A 109 6.21 -11.90 -16.78
C TYR A 109 7.56 -11.89 -17.54
N PRO A 110 7.81 -10.91 -18.44
CA PRO A 110 7.12 -9.63 -18.58
C PRO A 110 5.95 -9.63 -19.59
N THR A 111 5.28 -10.76 -19.81
CA THR A 111 4.09 -10.80 -20.68
C THR A 111 2.78 -10.73 -19.90
N TYR A 112 1.70 -10.49 -20.62
CA TYR A 112 0.34 -10.53 -20.13
C TYR A 112 -0.60 -11.12 -21.18
N TRP A 113 -1.80 -11.54 -20.77
CA TRP A 113 -2.83 -12.05 -21.67
C TRP A 113 -4.23 -11.68 -21.19
N ASP A 114 -5.21 -11.75 -22.09
CA ASP A 114 -6.63 -11.70 -21.75
C ASP A 114 -7.05 -13.03 -21.12
N CYS A 115 -7.51 -12.97 -19.88
CA CYS A 115 -7.87 -14.12 -19.08
C CYS A 115 -9.35 -14.15 -18.68
N ALA A 116 -10.21 -13.34 -19.32
CA ALA A 116 -11.63 -13.26 -18.97
C ALA A 116 -12.37 -14.61 -19.07
N HIS A 117 -11.98 -15.47 -20.02
CA HIS A 117 -12.72 -16.69 -20.37
C HIS A 117 -11.86 -17.96 -20.42
N GLY A 118 -10.83 -18.06 -19.59
CA GLY A 118 -9.91 -19.21 -19.61
C GLY A 118 -9.53 -19.70 -18.23
N ASP A 119 -9.21 -20.99 -18.14
CA ASP A 119 -8.49 -21.52 -17.00
C ASP A 119 -7.12 -20.84 -16.92
N LEU A 120 -6.76 -20.31 -15.75
CA LEU A 120 -5.45 -19.69 -15.56
C LEU A 120 -4.35 -20.76 -15.50
N CYS A 121 -4.60 -21.82 -14.72
CA CYS A 121 -3.62 -22.83 -14.34
C CYS A 121 -4.27 -23.99 -13.58
N SER A 122 -3.59 -25.14 -13.56
CA SER A 122 -4.09 -26.34 -12.88
C SER A 122 -4.01 -26.19 -11.36
N ARG A 123 -5.09 -26.58 -10.67
CA ARG A 123 -5.23 -26.52 -9.20
C ARG A 123 -4.98 -25.12 -8.62
N MET A 124 -5.49 -24.08 -9.29
CA MET A 124 -5.40 -22.72 -8.79
C MET A 124 -6.13 -22.57 -7.45
N THR A 125 -5.54 -21.81 -6.55
CA THR A 125 -6.14 -21.42 -5.26
C THR A 125 -6.10 -19.90 -5.14
N ILE A 126 -7.22 -19.29 -4.76
CA ILE A 126 -7.27 -17.86 -4.50
C ILE A 126 -6.45 -17.58 -3.22
N MET A 127 -5.45 -16.71 -3.33
CA MET A 127 -4.58 -16.32 -2.21
C MET A 127 -4.93 -14.93 -1.68
N MET A 128 -5.33 -14.03 -2.59
CA MET A 128 -5.77 -12.67 -2.27
C MET A 128 -6.85 -12.25 -3.26
N ALA A 129 -7.83 -11.52 -2.75
CA ALA A 129 -8.82 -10.81 -3.54
C ALA A 129 -9.00 -9.43 -2.90
N ASN A 130 -8.93 -8.37 -3.71
CA ASN A 130 -9.34 -7.04 -3.33
C ASN A 130 -10.44 -6.55 -4.26
N ALA A 131 -11.30 -5.70 -3.72
CA ALA A 131 -12.40 -5.04 -4.42
C ALA A 131 -12.40 -3.54 -4.10
#